data_AF-A0A3D5GHD2-F1
#
_entry.id   AF-A0A3D5GHD2-F1
#
_cell.length_a   1.000
_cell.length_b   1.000
_cell.length_c   1.000
_cell.angle_alpha   90.00
_cell.angle_beta   90.00
_cell.angle_gamma   90.00
#
_symmetry.space_group_name_H-M   'P 1'
#
loop_
_entity.id
_entity.type
_entity.pdbx_description
1 polymer ?
#
loop_
_entity_poly.entity_id
_entity_poly.type
_entity_poly.pdbx_seq_one_letter_code
_entity_poly.pdbx_strand_id
1 'polypeptide(L)'
;IPAALASLFVACAVGLVAVLVLPTAIDPVPVALSGLRAALVPLMLVALLECGPVGPANIGVASGLWFAVAEVGGVSGPLAMGWIADTSAGFSGAFLLIVGVCVVMLVPVARLRRFTE
;
A
#
# COMPACT_ATOMS: atom_id res chain seq x y z
N ILE A 1 -14.34 -6.73 0.79
CA ILE A 1 -12.92 -6.45 0.44
C ILE A 1 -12.55 -4.96 0.51
N PRO A 2 -13.30 -4.01 -0.08
CA PRO A 2 -12.85 -2.63 -0.15
C PRO A 2 -12.68 -1.93 1.21
N ALA A 3 -13.57 -2.18 2.17
CA ALA A 3 -13.45 -1.65 3.53
C ALA A 3 -12.18 -2.15 4.24
N ALA A 4 -11.81 -3.42 4.04
CA ALA A 4 -10.60 -4.00 4.59
C ALA A 4 -9.34 -3.36 3.96
N LEU A 5 -9.32 -3.15 2.65
CA LEU A 5 -8.23 -2.44 1.97
C LEU A 5 -8.07 -1.02 2.50
N ALA A 6 -9.18 -0.28 2.64
CA ALA A 6 -9.17 1.07 3.20
C ALA A 6 -8.62 1.09 4.63
N SER A 7 -9.06 0.17 5.50
CA SER A 7 -8.55 0.08 6.87
C SER A 7 -7.06 -0.24 6.94
N LEU A 8 -6.55 -1.07 6.01
CA LEU A 8 -5.13 -1.39 5.95
C LEU A 8 -4.28 -0.19 5.53
N PHE A 9 -4.72 0.59 4.53
CA PHE A 9 -4.03 1.83 4.14
C PHE A 9 -4.06 2.88 5.25
N VAL A 10 -5.19 3.03 5.95
CA VAL A 10 -5.30 3.95 7.10
C VAL A 10 -4.40 3.48 8.24
N ALA A 11 -4.42 2.19 8.60
CA ALA A 11 -3.57 1.65 9.65
C ALA A 11 -2.08 1.83 9.34
N CYS A 12 -1.68 1.61 8.08
CA CYS A 12 -0.31 1.84 7.63
C CYS A 12 0.07 3.32 7.72
N ALA A 13 -0.78 4.24 7.26
CA ALA A 13 -0.54 5.68 7.36
C ALA A 13 -0.41 6.14 8.83
N VAL A 14 -1.31 5.67 9.70
CA VAL A 14 -1.25 5.95 11.15
C VAL A 14 0.03 5.40 11.78
N GLY A 15 0.42 4.17 11.45
CA GLY A 15 1.68 3.59 11.91
C GLY A 15 2.89 4.42 11.48
N LEU A 16 2.95 4.82 10.21
CA LEU A 16 4.06 5.63 9.70
C LEU A 16 4.12 7.04 10.33
N VAL A 17 2.97 7.69 10.54
CA VAL A 17 2.91 8.97 11.27
C VAL A 17 3.33 8.79 12.73
N ALA A 18 2.92 7.69 13.36
CA ALA A 18 3.30 7.39 14.73
C ALA A 18 4.81 7.21 14.89
N VAL A 19 5.51 6.58 13.94
CA VAL A 19 7.00 6.52 13.93
C VAL A 19 7.63 7.92 13.94
N LEU A 20 6.99 8.92 13.32
CA LEU A 20 7.54 10.28 13.25
C LEU A 20 7.30 11.12 14.50
N VAL A 21 6.27 10.80 15.29
CA VAL A 21 5.81 11.65 16.40
C VAL A 21 6.12 11.04 17.76
N LEU A 22 6.14 9.71 17.86
CA LEU A 22 6.37 9.01 19.13
C LEU A 22 7.88 8.88 19.44
N PRO A 23 8.24 8.66 20.72
CA PRO A 23 9.61 8.38 21.10
C PRO A 23 10.13 7.11 20.41
N THR A 24 11.37 7.14 19.94
CA THR A 24 12.00 6.01 19.22
C THR A 24 12.04 4.70 20.02
N ALA A 25 12.02 4.78 21.36
CA ALA A 25 11.95 3.61 22.23
C ALA A 25 10.72 2.72 21.99
N ILE A 26 9.66 3.26 21.39
CA ILE A 26 8.42 2.53 21.11
C ILE A 26 8.16 2.26 19.63
N ASP A 27 9.13 2.55 18.73
CA ASP A 27 9.04 2.28 17.29
C ASP A 27 8.60 0.85 16.88
N PRO A 28 8.92 -0.22 17.62
CA PRO A 28 8.45 -1.56 17.28
C PRO A 28 6.92 -1.67 17.19
N VAL A 29 6.17 -0.87 17.96
CA VAL A 29 4.69 -0.89 17.97
C VAL A 29 4.10 -0.32 16.68
N PRO A 30 4.39 0.93 16.26
CA PRO A 30 3.90 1.46 15.00
C PRO A 30 4.47 0.75 13.78
N VAL A 31 5.70 0.21 13.86
CA VAL A 31 6.24 -0.66 12.80
C VAL A 31 5.42 -1.94 12.67
N ALA A 32 5.09 -2.61 13.78
CA ALA A 32 4.22 -3.79 13.76
C ALA A 32 2.82 -3.47 13.19
N LEU A 33 2.25 -2.31 13.54
CA LEU A 33 0.99 -1.84 12.96
C LEU A 33 1.09 -1.64 11.45
N SER A 34 2.17 -1.03 10.96
CA SER A 34 2.41 -0.88 9.51
C SER A 34 2.58 -2.23 8.80
N GLY A 35 3.02 -3.26 9.53
CA GLY A 35 3.15 -4.63 9.04
C GLY A 35 1.83 -5.28 8.62
N LEU A 36 0.68 -4.78 9.09
CA LEU A 36 -0.64 -5.23 8.64
C LEU A 36 -0.82 -5.11 7.12
N ARG A 37 -0.06 -4.21 6.46
CA ARG A 37 -0.03 -4.08 4.99
C ARG A 37 0.30 -5.39 4.26
N ALA A 38 0.89 -6.38 4.94
CA ALA A 38 1.15 -7.70 4.38
C ALA A 38 -0.12 -8.39 3.83
N ALA A 39 -1.30 -8.05 4.37
CA ALA A 39 -2.58 -8.55 3.89
C ALA A 39 -3.04 -7.93 2.55
N LEU A 40 -2.43 -6.81 2.10
CA LEU A 40 -2.85 -6.12 0.86
C LEU A 40 -2.66 -6.99 -0.39
N VAL A 41 -1.55 -7.71 -0.49
CA VAL A 41 -1.23 -8.57 -1.64
C VAL A 41 -2.28 -9.67 -1.84
N PRO A 42 -2.52 -10.56 -0.84
CA PRO A 42 -3.52 -11.62 -1.03
C PRO A 42 -4.93 -11.05 -1.24
N LEU A 43 -5.32 -9.98 -0.55
CA LEU A 43 -6.64 -9.36 -0.75
C LEU A 43 -6.80 -8.76 -2.16
N MET A 44 -5.74 -8.18 -2.74
CA MET A 44 -5.78 -7.67 -4.10
C MET A 44 -5.86 -8.79 -5.14
N LEU A 45 -5.13 -9.87 -4.94
CA LEU A 45 -5.22 -11.04 -5.81
C LEU A 45 -6.62 -11.67 -5.75
N VAL A 46 -7.21 -11.82 -4.57
CA VAL A 46 -8.60 -12.29 -4.44
C VAL A 46 -9.56 -11.36 -5.19
N ALA A 47 -9.47 -10.04 -4.98
CA ALA A 47 -10.31 -9.08 -5.70
C ALA A 47 -10.14 -9.16 -7.23
N LEU A 48 -8.92 -9.39 -7.71
CA LEU A 48 -8.62 -9.55 -9.13
C LEU A 48 -9.24 -10.82 -9.70
N LEU A 49 -9.17 -11.93 -8.97
CA LEU A 49 -9.69 -13.23 -9.41
C LEU A 49 -11.22 -13.32 -9.32
N GLU A 50 -11.84 -12.53 -8.44
CA GLU A 50 -13.30 -12.38 -8.35
C GLU A 50 -13.88 -11.44 -9.44
N CYS A 51 -13.04 -10.70 -10.17
CA CYS A 51 -13.53 -9.82 -11.24
C CYS A 51 -14.11 -10.64 -12.41
N GLY A 52 -15.40 -10.44 -12.70
CA GLY A 52 -16.12 -11.15 -13.77
C GLY A 52 -15.43 -11.19 -15.16
N PRO A 53 -14.73 -10.14 -15.61
CA PRO A 53 -13.95 -10.18 -16.86
C PRO A 53 -12.72 -11.11 -16.83
N VAL A 54 -12.21 -11.47 -15.65
CA VAL A 54 -11.08 -12.37 -15.46
C VAL A 54 -11.60 -13.81 -15.42
N GLY A 55 -11.92 -14.35 -16.61
CA GLY A 55 -12.28 -15.76 -16.76
C GLY A 55 -11.09 -16.71 -16.53
N PRO A 56 -11.34 -18.04 -16.40
CA PRO A 56 -10.30 -19.04 -16.11
C PRO A 56 -9.11 -19.02 -17.08
N ALA A 57 -9.36 -18.75 -18.36
CA ALA A 57 -8.31 -18.64 -19.39
C ALA A 57 -7.39 -17.42 -19.21
N ASN A 58 -7.85 -16.38 -18.52
CA ASN A 58 -7.15 -15.10 -18.38
C ASN A 58 -6.49 -14.90 -17.00
N ILE A 59 -6.68 -15.82 -16.05
CA ILE A 59 -6.15 -15.74 -14.68
C ILE A 59 -4.62 -15.51 -14.68
N GLY A 60 -3.89 -16.26 -15.51
CA GLY A 60 -2.44 -16.14 -15.62
C GLY A 60 -2.00 -14.77 -16.14
N VAL A 61 -2.67 -14.25 -17.17
CA VAL A 61 -2.36 -12.93 -17.75
C VAL A 61 -2.69 -11.81 -16.76
N ALA A 62 -3.85 -11.88 -16.10
CA ALA A 62 -4.26 -10.89 -15.10
C ALA A 62 -3.27 -10.84 -13.92
N SER A 63 -2.90 -12.01 -13.38
CA SER A 63 -1.95 -12.11 -12.27
C SER A 63 -0.55 -11.66 -12.68
N GLY A 64 -0.11 -12.01 -13.89
CA GLY A 64 1.17 -11.57 -14.45
C GLY A 64 1.23 -10.05 -14.66
N LEU A 65 0.15 -9.43 -15.13
CA LEU A 65 0.05 -7.98 -15.27
C LEU A 65 0.08 -7.28 -13.90
N TRP A 66 -0.66 -7.79 -12.92
CA TRP A 66 -0.63 -7.28 -11.55
C TRP A 66 0.79 -7.34 -10.97
N PHE A 67 1.49 -8.46 -11.16
CA PHE A 67 2.86 -8.64 -10.69
C PHE A 67 3.84 -7.70 -11.40
N ALA A 68 3.74 -7.55 -12.72
CA ALA A 68 4.58 -6.61 -13.47
C ALA A 68 4.44 -5.17 -12.97
N VAL A 69 3.22 -4.71 -12.68
CA VAL A 69 2.98 -3.38 -12.09
C VAL A 69 3.53 -3.32 -10.66
N ALA A 70 3.37 -4.39 -9.87
CA ALA A 70 3.90 -4.45 -8.51
C ALA A 70 5.43 -4.33 -8.46
N GLU A 71 6.15 -4.95 -9.40
CA GLU A 71 7.62 -4.85 -9.51
C GLU A 71 8.08 -3.42 -9.86
N VAL A 72 7.35 -2.71 -10.73
CA VAL A 72 7.61 -1.28 -10.97
C VAL A 72 7.50 -0.48 -9.67
N GLY A 73 6.48 -0.75 -8.86
CA GLY A 73 6.34 -0.16 -7.52
C GLY A 73 7.47 -0.60 -6.56
N GLY A 74 7.87 -1.87 -6.61
CA GLY A 74 8.92 -2.47 -5.80
C GLY A 74 10.30 -1.86 -6.04
N VAL A 75 10.58 -1.44 -7.29
CA VAL A 75 11.82 -0.72 -7.64
C VAL A 75 11.69 0.78 -7.42
N SER A 76 10.61 1.41 -7.90
CA SER A 76 10.44 2.87 -7.84
C SER A 76 10.24 3.39 -6.41
N GLY A 77 9.59 2.61 -5.53
CA GLY A 77 9.35 2.99 -4.14
C GLY A 77 10.65 3.26 -3.36
N PRO A 78 11.55 2.26 -3.21
CA PRO A 78 12.84 2.45 -2.54
C PRO A 78 13.70 3.55 -3.18
N LEU A 79 13.69 3.67 -4.51
CA LEU A 79 14.43 4.72 -5.21
C LEU A 79 13.91 6.11 -4.86
N ALA A 80 12.59 6.34 -4.89
CA ALA A 80 12.00 7.61 -4.52
C ALA A 80 12.23 7.94 -3.03
N MET A 81 12.09 6.93 -2.17
CA MET A 81 12.35 7.05 -0.73
C MET A 81 13.79 7.45 -0.43
N GLY A 82 14.76 6.76 -1.05
CA GLY A 82 16.18 7.04 -0.90
C GLY A 82 16.52 8.44 -1.41
N TRP A 83 16.02 8.79 -2.59
CA TRP A 83 16.26 10.12 -3.16
C TRP A 83 15.71 11.25 -2.28
N ILE A 84 14.51 11.11 -1.71
CA ILE A 84 13.97 12.09 -0.76
C ILE A 84 14.77 12.11 0.54
N ALA A 85 15.17 10.94 1.05
CA ALA A 85 15.95 10.84 2.29
C ALA A 85 17.31 11.54 2.20
N ASP A 86 17.90 11.62 1.00
CA ASP A 86 19.16 12.34 0.73
C ASP A 86 18.99 13.87 0.63
N THR A 87 17.74 14.38 0.61
CA THR A 87 17.47 15.82 0.64
C THR A 87 17.41 16.37 2.07
N SER A 88 17.20 17.68 2.22
CA SER A 88 16.97 18.30 3.52
C SER A 88 15.71 17.82 4.25
N ALA A 89 14.79 17.13 3.56
CA ALA A 89 13.61 16.53 4.18
C ALA A 89 13.93 15.27 5.00
N GLY A 90 15.07 14.62 4.73
CA GLY A 90 15.55 13.44 5.46
C GLY A 90 14.59 12.25 5.45
N PHE A 91 14.81 11.32 6.38
CA PHE A 91 13.95 10.15 6.56
C PHE A 91 12.50 10.50 6.88
N SER A 92 12.25 11.61 7.59
CA SER A 92 10.89 12.07 7.87
C SER A 92 10.13 12.40 6.59
N GLY A 93 10.76 13.08 5.62
CA GLY A 93 10.19 13.34 4.30
C GLY A 93 9.87 12.06 3.54
N ALA A 94 10.75 11.06 3.62
CA ALA A 94 10.51 9.75 3.00
C ALA A 94 9.29 9.05 3.62
N PHE A 95 9.16 9.02 4.95
CA PHE A 95 7.96 8.46 5.60
C PHE A 95 6.68 9.21 5.20
N LEU A 96 6.73 10.54 5.11
CA LEU A 96 5.60 11.35 4.66
C LEU A 96 5.22 11.08 3.19
N LEU A 97 6.17 10.74 2.31
CA LEU A 97 5.87 10.26 0.96
C LEU A 97 4.97 9.03 1.01
N ILE A 98 5.34 8.02 1.81
CA ILE A 98 4.55 6.77 1.90
C ILE A 98 3.20 7.01 2.55
N VAL A 99 3.11 7.88 3.56
CA VAL A 99 1.82 8.33 4.12
C VAL A 99 0.95 8.93 3.01
N GLY A 100 1.52 9.80 2.17
CA GLY A 100 0.84 10.36 1.01
C GLY A 100 0.35 9.28 0.03
N VAL A 101 1.18 8.28 -0.27
CA VAL A 101 0.79 7.14 -1.11
C VAL A 101 -0.39 6.37 -0.49
N CYS A 102 -0.36 6.09 0.82
CA CYS A 102 -1.47 5.43 1.50
C CYS A 102 -2.78 6.22 1.37
N VAL A 103 -2.73 7.55 1.51
CA VAL A 103 -3.90 8.43 1.36
C VAL A 103 -4.41 8.44 -0.08
N VAL A 104 -3.51 8.57 -1.06
CA VAL A 104 -3.87 8.54 -2.50
C VAL A 104 -4.54 7.22 -2.88
N MET A 105 -4.08 6.09 -2.31
CA MET A 105 -4.65 4.76 -2.55
C MET A 105 -6.09 4.59 -2.02
N LEU A 106 -6.57 5.49 -1.15
CA LEU A 106 -7.98 5.48 -0.75
C LEU A 106 -8.91 5.85 -1.92
N VAL A 107 -8.43 6.61 -2.91
CA VAL A 107 -9.21 6.99 -4.10
C VAL A 107 -9.60 5.76 -4.94
N PRO A 108 -8.66 4.92 -5.43
CA PRO A 108 -9.03 3.73 -6.18
C PRO A 108 -9.83 2.73 -5.33
N VAL A 109 -9.56 2.60 -4.03
CA VAL A 109 -10.37 1.74 -3.13
C VAL A 109 -11.82 2.23 -3.03
N ALA A 110 -12.04 3.54 -2.93
CA ALA A 110 -13.39 4.12 -2.95
C ALA A 110 -14.10 3.92 -4.30
N ARG A 111 -13.36 3.92 -5.42
CA ARG A 111 -13.91 3.58 -6.73
C ARG A 111 -14.28 2.10 -6.83
N LEU A 112 -13.46 1.21 -6.25
CA LEU A 112 -13.75 -0.22 -6.20
C LEU A 112 -15.07 -0.50 -5.47
N ARG A 113 -15.34 0.19 -4.35
CA ARG A 113 -16.62 0.10 -3.63
C ARG A 113 -17.81 0.35 -4.53
N ARG A 114 -17.72 1.35 -5.41
CA ARG A 114 -18.80 1.76 -6.30
C ARG A 114 -19.17 0.73 -7.37
N PHE A 115 -18.32 -0.26 -7.60
CA PHE A 115 -18.57 -1.35 -8.55
C PHE A 115 -18.93 -2.68 -7.86
N THR A 116 -18.85 -2.74 -6.53
CA THR A 116 -19.15 -3.95 -5.72
C THR A 116 -20.39 -3.79 -4.85
N GLU A 117 -20.83 -2.55 -4.58
CA GLU A 117 -22.16 -2.20 -4.03
C GLU A 117 -23.16 -1.97 -5.19
#